data_AF-A0A4D9EB54-F1
#
_entry.id   AF-A0A4D9EB54-F1
#
_cell.length_a   1.000
_cell.length_b   1.000
_cell.length_c   1.000
_cell.angle_alpha   90.00
_cell.angle_beta   90.00
_cell.angle_gamma   90.00
#
_symmetry.space_group_name_H-M   'P 1'
#
loop_
_entity.id
_entity.type
_entity.pdbx_description
1 polymer ?
#
loop_
_entity_poly.entity_id
_entity_poly.type
_entity_poly.pdbx_seq_one_letter_code
_entity_poly.pdbx_strand_id
1 'polypeptide(L)'
;MYNTGRHVSLRLDKEHLVNISGGPMTYSHRLEEIRLHFGSEDSQGSEHLLNGQAFSGEVQLIHYNHELYTNVTEAAKSPNGLVVVSIFMKVSESSNPFLNRMLNRDTITRITYKNDAYLLQGLNIEELYPETSSFITYDGSMTIPPCYETASWIIMNKPVYITRMQVN
;
A
#
# COMPACT_ATOMS: atom_id res chain seq x y z
N MET A 1 5.40 -0.04 -11.81
CA MET A 1 4.02 -0.50 -11.54
C MET A 1 3.73 -1.73 -12.39
N TYR A 2 3.00 -2.72 -11.89
CA TYR A 2 2.66 -3.93 -12.63
C TYR A 2 1.32 -4.52 -12.15
N ASN A 3 0.64 -5.23 -13.05
CA ASN A 3 -0.61 -5.91 -12.76
C ASN A 3 -0.34 -7.38 -12.39
N THR A 4 -0.70 -7.79 -11.18
CA THR A 4 -0.45 -9.17 -10.71
C THR A 4 -1.50 -10.18 -11.19
N GLY A 5 -2.59 -9.68 -11.80
CA GLY A 5 -3.82 -10.41 -12.04
C GLY A 5 -4.75 -10.48 -10.83
N ARG A 6 -4.37 -9.89 -9.69
CA ARG A 6 -5.21 -9.76 -8.49
C ARG A 6 -5.28 -8.34 -7.95
N HIS A 7 -4.18 -7.60 -8.06
CA HIS A 7 -4.05 -6.22 -7.60
C HIS A 7 -3.01 -5.49 -8.45
N VAL A 8 -2.96 -4.17 -8.31
CA VAL A 8 -1.91 -3.34 -8.89
C VAL A 8 -0.83 -3.12 -7.85
N SER A 9 0.41 -3.38 -8.22
CA SER A 9 1.57 -3.21 -7.35
C SER A 9 2.58 -2.24 -7.96
N LEU A 10 3.21 -1.45 -7.10
CA LEU A 10 4.35 -0.62 -7.40
C LEU A 10 5.53 -1.10 -6.56
N ARG A 11 6.60 -1.52 -7.23
CA ARG A 11 7.90 -1.78 -6.62
C ARG A 11 8.82 -0.60 -6.92
N LEU A 12 9.61 -0.23 -5.92
CA LEU A 12 10.57 0.86 -6.05
C LEU A 12 11.84 0.36 -6.73
N ASP A 13 12.56 1.29 -7.33
CA ASP A 13 13.91 1.03 -7.77
C ASP A 13 14.84 0.84 -6.57
N LYS A 14 15.81 -0.07 -6.69
CA LYS A 14 16.73 -0.43 -5.60
C LYS A 14 17.72 0.68 -5.27
N GLU A 15 17.88 1.68 -6.13
CA GLU A 15 18.74 2.84 -5.88
C GLU A 15 18.07 3.87 -4.94
N HIS A 16 16.74 3.89 -4.86
CA HIS A 16 15.98 4.87 -4.10
C HIS A 16 15.32 4.22 -2.88
N LEU A 17 16.10 4.08 -1.82
CA LEU A 17 15.67 3.42 -0.59
C LEU A 17 14.76 4.33 0.23
N VAL A 18 13.57 3.82 0.57
CA VAL A 18 12.61 4.49 1.46
C VAL A 18 12.47 3.64 2.72
N ASN A 19 12.70 4.24 3.88
CA ASN A 19 12.61 3.55 5.17
C ASN A 19 11.63 4.26 6.10
N ILE A 20 10.99 3.51 6.99
CA ILE A 20 10.16 4.00 8.09
C ILE A 20 10.71 3.52 9.43
N SER A 21 10.51 4.30 10.49
CA SER A 21 10.91 3.97 11.86
C SER A 21 10.05 4.72 12.87
N GLY A 22 10.12 4.33 14.15
CA GLY A 22 9.33 4.93 15.24
C GLY A 22 7.93 4.31 15.41
N GLY A 23 7.05 5.03 16.11
CA GLY A 23 5.71 4.50 16.45
C GLY A 23 5.80 3.19 17.25
N PRO A 24 5.14 2.10 16.82
CA PRO A 24 5.21 0.80 17.50
C PRO A 24 6.47 -0.01 17.15
N MET A 25 7.32 0.47 16.23
CA MET A 25 8.45 -0.30 15.70
C MET A 25 9.72 -0.09 16.53
N THR A 26 10.46 -1.17 16.76
CA THR A 26 11.81 -1.12 17.35
C THR A 26 12.91 -0.92 16.31
N TYR A 27 12.68 -1.38 15.07
CA TYR A 27 13.67 -1.40 13.98
C TYR A 27 13.25 -0.49 12.83
N SER A 28 14.20 -0.09 11.99
CA SER A 28 13.91 0.55 10.71
C SER A 28 13.46 -0.47 9.67
N HIS A 29 12.34 -0.19 9.00
CA HIS A 29 11.77 -1.06 7.98
C HIS A 29 11.86 -0.40 6.61
N ARG A 30 12.27 -1.15 5.60
CA ARG A 30 12.45 -0.67 4.23
C ARG A 30 11.25 -1.00 3.38
N LEU A 31 10.75 0.00 2.65
CA LEU A 31 9.64 -0.16 1.71
C LEU A 31 10.04 -1.08 0.56
N GLU A 32 9.25 -2.11 0.32
CA GLU A 32 9.44 -3.07 -0.76
C GLU A 32 8.37 -2.90 -1.86
N GLU A 33 7.11 -2.78 -1.45
CA GLU A 33 5.97 -2.80 -2.37
C GLU A 33 4.86 -1.88 -1.86
N ILE A 34 4.28 -1.09 -2.77
CA ILE A 34 3.00 -0.40 -2.55
C ILE A 34 1.94 -1.15 -3.34
N ARG A 35 0.90 -1.61 -2.66
CA ARG A 35 -0.20 -2.38 -3.24
C ARG A 35 -1.51 -1.60 -3.13
N LEU A 36 -2.30 -1.64 -4.19
CA LEU A 36 -3.64 -1.05 -4.20
C LEU A 36 -4.68 -2.16 -4.24
N HIS A 37 -5.64 -2.05 -3.33
CA HIS A 37 -6.88 -2.82 -3.32
C HIS A 37 -8.04 -1.88 -3.61
N PHE A 38 -8.95 -2.35 -4.44
CA PHE A 38 -10.16 -1.66 -4.86
C PHE A 38 -11.24 -2.72 -5.10
N GLY A 39 -12.50 -2.34 -4.95
CA GLY A 39 -13.61 -3.22 -5.28
C GLY A 39 -14.39 -2.70 -6.48
N SER A 40 -15.45 -3.41 -6.83
CA SER A 40 -16.30 -3.09 -7.98
C SER A 40 -17.29 -1.96 -7.71
N GLU A 41 -17.41 -1.51 -6.46
CA GLU A 41 -18.34 -0.47 -6.04
C GLU A 41 -17.62 0.56 -5.16
N ASP A 42 -17.98 1.84 -5.28
CA ASP A 42 -17.37 2.92 -4.50
C ASP A 42 -17.45 2.71 -2.97
N SER A 43 -18.35 1.86 -2.48
CA SER A 43 -18.54 1.61 -1.05
C SER A 43 -17.83 0.36 -0.54
N GLN A 44 -17.18 -0.41 -1.42
CA GLN A 44 -16.52 -1.66 -1.07
C GLN A 44 -15.20 -1.81 -1.83
N GLY A 45 -14.11 -2.04 -1.12
CA GLY A 45 -12.80 -2.22 -1.76
C GLY A 45 -11.62 -2.24 -0.79
N SER A 46 -11.76 -1.63 0.39
CA SER A 46 -10.77 -1.81 1.45
C SER A 46 -10.82 -3.23 2.03
N GLU A 47 -9.66 -3.75 2.44
CA GLU A 47 -9.59 -5.01 3.16
C GLU A 47 -10.00 -4.79 4.62
N HIS A 48 -9.48 -3.72 5.23
CA HIS A 48 -9.88 -3.31 6.57
C HIS A 48 -11.26 -2.64 6.55
N LEU A 49 -11.98 -2.78 7.67
CA LEU A 49 -13.23 -2.08 7.94
C LEU A 49 -13.08 -1.23 9.19
N LEU A 50 -13.70 -0.05 9.21
CA LEU A 50 -13.78 0.79 10.41
C LEU A 50 -15.21 0.78 10.92
N ASN A 51 -15.43 0.28 12.14
CA ASN A 51 -16.78 0.09 12.71
C ASN A 51 -17.74 -0.68 11.78
N GLY A 52 -17.21 -1.69 11.07
CA GLY A 52 -17.97 -2.49 10.11
C GLY A 52 -18.21 -1.81 8.76
N GLN A 53 -17.72 -0.58 8.55
CA GLN A 53 -17.85 0.14 7.29
C GLN A 53 -16.58 0.00 6.42
N ALA A 54 -16.79 -0.36 5.15
CA ALA A 54 -15.74 -0.40 4.14
C ALA A 54 -15.49 0.97 3.51
N PHE A 55 -14.32 1.12 2.90
CA PHE A 55 -13.93 2.24 2.06
C PHE A 55 -13.83 1.80 0.60
N SER A 56 -13.74 2.78 -0.32
CA SER A 56 -13.67 2.55 -1.77
C SER A 56 -12.43 1.75 -2.20
N GLY A 57 -11.39 1.78 -1.38
CA GLY A 57 -10.19 0.98 -1.55
C GLY A 57 -9.21 1.18 -0.42
N GLU A 58 -8.04 0.57 -0.55
CA GLU A 58 -6.97 0.61 0.44
C GLU A 58 -5.60 0.58 -0.24
N VAL A 59 -4.70 1.43 0.23
CA VAL A 59 -3.29 1.41 -0.15
C VAL A 59 -2.50 0.76 0.97
N GLN A 60 -1.70 -0.25 0.63
CA GLN A 60 -0.84 -0.97 1.57
C GLN A 60 0.62 -0.79 1.17
N LEU A 61 1.38 -0.12 2.02
CA LEU A 61 2.83 0.04 1.90
C LEU A 61 3.50 -1.05 2.74
N ILE A 62 4.10 -2.03 2.08
CA ILE A 62 4.71 -3.22 2.67
C ILE A 62 6.19 -2.95 2.87
N HIS A 63 6.61 -2.98 4.13
CA HIS A 63 7.99 -2.76 4.53
C HIS A 63 8.55 -4.03 5.18
N TYR A 64 9.81 -4.36 4.92
CA TYR A 64 10.50 -5.45 5.60
C TYR A 64 11.59 -4.94 6.54
N ASN A 65 11.85 -5.70 7.60
CA ASN A 65 12.90 -5.41 8.56
C ASN A 65 14.27 -5.70 7.95
N HIS A 66 14.86 -4.68 7.35
CA HIS A 66 16.13 -4.77 6.67
C HIS A 66 17.35 -4.74 7.61
N GLU A 67 17.14 -4.46 8.90
CA GLU A 67 18.19 -4.55 9.92
C GLU A 67 18.42 -5.99 10.36
N LEU A 68 17.36 -6.82 10.37
CA LEU A 68 17.44 -8.22 10.77
C LEU A 68 17.54 -9.21 9.61
N TYR A 69 17.01 -8.87 8.44
CA TYR A 69 16.88 -9.81 7.32
C TYR A 69 17.44 -9.25 6.03
N THR A 70 17.99 -10.14 5.20
CA THR A 70 18.65 -9.76 3.94
C THR A 70 17.64 -9.28 2.89
N ASN A 71 16.42 -9.83 2.92
CA ASN A 71 15.39 -9.55 1.93
C ASN A 71 13.98 -9.82 2.48
N VAL A 72 12.97 -9.31 1.77
CA VAL A 72 11.55 -9.50 2.12
C VAL A 72 11.11 -10.97 2.18
N THR A 73 11.74 -11.88 1.41
CA THR A 73 11.32 -13.29 1.38
C THR A 73 11.65 -14.02 2.68
N GLU A 74 12.81 -13.71 3.26
CA GLU A 74 13.24 -14.19 4.58
C GLU A 74 12.45 -13.49 5.69
N ALA A 75 12.33 -12.16 5.60
CA ALA A 75 11.61 -11.35 6.59
C ALA A 75 10.14 -11.77 6.71
N ALA A 76 9.44 -11.98 5.59
CA ALA A 76 8.02 -12.36 5.58
C ALA A 76 7.70 -13.64 6.36
N LYS A 77 8.68 -14.50 6.61
CA LYS A 77 8.49 -15.77 7.35
C LYS A 77 8.94 -15.68 8.80
N SER A 78 9.45 -14.53 9.22
CA SER A 78 10.21 -14.38 10.44
C SER A 78 9.56 -13.37 11.39
N PRO A 79 9.74 -13.52 12.72
CA PRO A 79 9.23 -12.55 13.70
C PRO A 79 9.74 -11.14 13.44
N ASN A 80 8.92 -10.12 13.70
CA ASN A 80 9.26 -8.70 13.43
C ASN A 80 9.70 -8.46 11.98
N GLY A 81 9.22 -9.28 11.06
CA GLY A 81 9.69 -9.32 9.69
C GLY A 81 9.08 -8.23 8.83
N LEU A 82 7.78 -7.95 9.00
CA LEU A 82 7.03 -7.02 8.16
C LEU A 82 6.33 -5.96 8.99
N VAL A 83 6.32 -4.75 8.44
CA VAL A 83 5.41 -3.68 8.86
C VAL A 83 4.62 -3.23 7.63
N VAL A 84 3.29 -3.21 7.75
CA VAL A 84 2.42 -2.76 6.66
C VAL A 84 1.67 -1.52 7.09
N VAL A 85 1.93 -0.41 6.39
CA VAL A 85 1.14 0.82 6.56
C VAL A 85 -0.07 0.73 5.63
N SER A 86 -1.27 0.78 6.20
CA SER A 86 -2.54 0.75 5.50
C SER A 86 -3.19 2.13 5.54
N ILE A 87 -3.64 2.59 4.37
CA ILE A 87 -4.28 3.89 4.17
C ILE A 87 -5.56 3.69 3.37
N PHE A 88 -6.70 4.02 3.97
CA PHE A 88 -7.99 3.96 3.27
C PHE A 88 -8.05 4.93 2.10
N MET A 89 -8.72 4.55 1.02
CA MET A 89 -9.06 5.42 -0.10
C MET A 89 -10.54 5.79 -0.05
N LYS A 90 -10.84 7.09 -0.11
CA LYS A 90 -12.21 7.61 -0.11
C LYS A 90 -12.47 8.42 -1.38
N VAL A 91 -13.60 8.16 -2.03
CA VAL A 91 -14.02 8.94 -3.22
C VAL A 91 -14.24 10.41 -2.87
N SER A 92 -13.72 11.30 -3.72
CA SER A 92 -13.79 12.76 -3.64
C SER A 92 -13.81 13.37 -5.06
N GLU A 93 -14.00 14.67 -5.16
CA GLU A 93 -13.86 15.44 -6.41
C GLU A 93 -12.38 15.58 -6.85
N SER A 94 -11.45 15.53 -5.90
CA SER A 94 -10.02 15.66 -6.15
C SER A 94 -9.26 14.41 -5.71
N SER A 95 -8.23 14.05 -6.49
CA SER A 95 -7.33 12.94 -6.17
C SER A 95 -6.10 13.44 -5.41
N ASN A 96 -5.60 12.59 -4.53
CA ASN A 96 -4.24 12.66 -4.05
C ASN A 96 -3.24 12.69 -5.25
N PRO A 97 -2.20 13.56 -5.24
CA PRO A 97 -1.27 13.70 -6.36
C PRO A 97 -0.52 12.41 -6.75
N PHE A 98 -0.10 11.61 -5.77
CA PHE A 98 0.53 10.32 -5.99
C PHE A 98 -0.42 9.37 -6.74
N LEU A 99 -1.64 9.22 -6.24
CA LEU A 99 -2.66 8.37 -6.87
C LEU A 99 -3.08 8.91 -8.25
N ASN A 100 -3.08 10.24 -8.46
CA ASN A 100 -3.37 10.83 -9.76
C ASN A 100 -2.31 10.46 -10.81
N ARG A 101 -1.03 10.46 -10.44
CA ARG A 101 0.05 10.02 -11.34
C ARG A 101 0.02 8.51 -11.59
N MET A 102 -0.35 7.74 -10.58
CA MET A 102 -0.38 6.27 -10.68
C MET A 102 -1.63 5.75 -11.42
N LEU A 103 -2.78 6.39 -11.25
CA LEU A 103 -4.08 5.90 -11.72
C LEU A 103 -4.67 6.70 -12.88
N ASN A 104 -3.90 7.59 -13.51
CA ASN A 104 -4.37 8.24 -14.73
C ASN A 104 -4.51 7.22 -15.88
N ARG A 105 -5.33 7.60 -16.86
CA ARG A 105 -5.68 6.76 -18.01
C ARG A 105 -4.46 6.31 -18.82
N ASP A 106 -3.49 7.18 -19.04
CA ASP A 106 -2.28 6.88 -19.83
C ASP A 106 -1.38 5.84 -19.15
N THR A 107 -1.46 5.77 -17.82
CA THR A 107 -0.71 4.83 -16.98
C THR A 107 -1.44 3.50 -16.84
N ILE A 108 -2.72 3.53 -16.49
CA ILE A 108 -3.52 2.31 -16.26
C ILE A 108 -3.69 1.48 -17.53
N THR A 109 -3.91 2.12 -18.68
CA THR A 109 -4.06 1.40 -19.95
C THR A 109 -2.82 0.60 -20.36
N ARG A 110 -1.64 0.95 -19.83
CA ARG A 110 -0.38 0.22 -20.06
C ARG A 110 -0.22 -1.04 -19.22
N ILE A 111 -1.07 -1.23 -18.21
CA ILE A 111 -1.05 -2.40 -17.33
C ILE A 111 -2.39 -3.15 -17.30
N THR A 112 -3.09 -3.16 -18.44
CA THR A 112 -4.45 -3.71 -18.55
C THR A 112 -4.48 -5.21 -18.27
N TYR A 113 -3.48 -5.96 -18.76
CA TYR A 113 -3.46 -7.41 -18.64
C TYR A 113 -2.52 -7.88 -17.54
N LYS A 114 -2.78 -9.09 -17.05
CA LYS A 114 -1.93 -9.76 -16.06
C LYS A 114 -0.48 -9.81 -16.57
N ASN A 115 0.46 -9.48 -15.69
CA ASN A 115 1.90 -9.39 -15.92
C ASN A 115 2.36 -8.19 -16.76
N ASP A 116 1.45 -7.34 -17.23
CA ASP A 116 1.87 -6.07 -17.82
C ASP A 116 2.58 -5.23 -16.75
N ALA A 117 3.64 -4.55 -17.17
CA ALA A 117 4.45 -3.70 -16.32
C ALA A 117 4.77 -2.39 -17.02
N TYR A 118 4.76 -1.31 -16.26
CA TYR A 118 5.08 0.02 -16.72
C TYR A 118 5.96 0.74 -15.72
N LEU A 119 7.05 1.35 -16.20
CA LEU A 119 7.95 2.15 -15.40
C LEU A 119 7.31 3.52 -15.16
N LEU A 120 7.01 3.81 -13.90
CA LEU A 120 6.56 5.12 -13.46
C LEU A 120 7.73 5.89 -12.86
N GLN A 121 7.83 7.17 -13.18
CA GLN A 121 8.88 8.06 -12.73
C GLN A 121 8.28 9.28 -12.03
N GLY A 122 9.08 9.91 -11.18
CA GLY A 122 8.70 11.15 -10.48
C GLY A 122 7.55 10.95 -9.51
N LEU A 123 7.45 9.81 -8.84
CA LEU A 123 6.51 9.61 -7.74
C LEU A 123 7.17 10.02 -6.42
N ASN A 124 6.47 10.82 -5.60
CA ASN A 124 6.89 11.11 -4.23
C ASN A 124 6.04 10.28 -3.26
N ILE A 125 6.67 9.36 -2.53
CA ILE A 125 5.96 8.47 -1.59
C ILE A 125 5.37 9.26 -0.41
N GLU A 126 5.97 10.38 -0.01
CA GLU A 126 5.46 11.21 1.08
C GLU A 126 4.08 11.78 0.76
N GLU A 127 3.79 12.07 -0.52
CA GLU A 127 2.48 12.56 -0.96
C GLU A 127 1.36 11.56 -0.67
N LEU A 128 1.67 10.27 -0.51
CA LEU A 128 0.68 9.24 -0.21
C LEU A 128 0.25 9.25 1.26
N TYR A 129 1.03 9.83 2.17
CA TYR A 129 0.68 9.86 3.58
C TYR A 129 -0.34 10.98 3.85
N PRO A 130 -1.44 10.69 4.56
CA PRO A 130 -2.38 11.72 4.98
C PRO A 130 -1.76 12.63 6.05
N GLU A 131 -2.23 13.88 6.14
CA GLU A 131 -1.79 14.85 7.16
C GLU A 131 -2.29 14.47 8.56
N THR A 132 -1.67 13.46 9.16
CA THR A 132 -1.95 12.95 10.51
C THR A 132 -0.77 12.13 11.01
N SER A 133 -0.56 12.15 12.33
CA SER A 133 0.35 11.24 13.04
C SER A 133 -0.38 10.12 13.79
N SER A 134 -1.72 10.12 13.75
CA SER A 134 -2.55 9.16 14.49
C SER A 134 -2.83 7.92 13.66
N PHE A 135 -2.72 6.76 14.30
CA PHE A 135 -2.93 5.46 13.67
C PHE A 135 -3.45 4.45 14.70
N ILE A 136 -3.98 3.34 14.20
CA ILE A 136 -4.27 2.13 14.96
C ILE A 136 -3.22 1.10 14.58
N THR A 137 -2.75 0.29 15.53
CA THR A 137 -1.79 -0.78 15.26
C THR A 137 -2.21 -2.09 15.89
N TYR A 138 -1.91 -3.20 15.21
CA TYR A 138 -2.11 -4.55 15.70
C TYR A 138 -1.16 -5.52 14.97
N ASP A 139 -0.85 -6.65 15.61
CA ASP A 139 -0.13 -7.74 14.97
C ASP A 139 -1.11 -8.66 14.23
N GLY A 140 -0.79 -8.96 12.98
CA GLY A 140 -1.64 -9.76 12.10
C GLY A 140 -0.84 -10.51 11.03
N SER A 141 -1.50 -10.79 9.91
CA SER A 141 -0.93 -11.56 8.81
C SER A 141 -0.82 -10.74 7.52
N MET A 142 -0.11 -11.29 6.55
CA MET A 142 -0.33 -10.90 5.16
C MET A 142 -1.76 -11.26 4.73
N THR A 143 -2.39 -10.43 3.90
CA THR A 143 -3.74 -10.66 3.37
C THR A 143 -3.77 -11.47 2.06
N ILE A 144 -2.58 -11.79 1.53
CA ILE A 144 -2.42 -12.66 0.37
C ILE A 144 -1.63 -13.93 0.76
N PRO A 145 -1.90 -15.08 0.10
CA PRO A 145 -1.15 -16.31 0.33
C PRO A 145 0.37 -16.06 0.24
N PRO A 146 1.16 -16.63 1.17
CA PRO A 146 0.80 -17.69 2.12
C PRO A 146 0.25 -17.22 3.48
N CYS A 147 -0.12 -15.93 3.63
CA CYS A 147 -0.76 -15.40 4.83
C CYS A 147 0.07 -15.57 6.12
N TYR A 148 1.39 -15.37 6.06
CA TYR A 148 2.24 -15.44 7.25
C TYR A 148 1.80 -14.41 8.31
N GLU A 149 1.72 -14.85 9.56
CA GLU A 149 1.38 -14.05 10.76
C GLU A 149 2.60 -13.30 11.30
N THR A 150 3.25 -12.51 10.45
CA THR A 150 4.52 -11.82 10.72
C THR A 150 4.45 -10.32 10.45
N ALA A 151 3.25 -9.80 10.22
CA ALA A 151 3.01 -8.42 9.84
C ALA A 151 2.42 -7.62 10.99
N SER A 152 3.15 -6.59 11.42
CA SER A 152 2.57 -5.54 12.27
C SER A 152 1.90 -4.49 11.38
N TRP A 153 0.60 -4.31 11.57
CA TRP A 153 -0.20 -3.37 10.80
C TRP A 153 -0.22 -1.99 11.46
N ILE A 154 -0.13 -0.95 10.63
CA ILE A 154 -0.32 0.45 11.01
C ILE A 154 -1.42 1.02 10.10
N ILE A 155 -2.62 1.22 10.65
CA ILE A 155 -3.76 1.79 9.92
C ILE A 155 -3.84 3.29 10.19
N MET A 156 -3.63 4.11 9.16
CA MET A 156 -3.71 5.56 9.27
C MET A 156 -5.15 6.00 9.56
N ASN A 157 -5.34 6.95 10.48
CA ASN A 157 -6.68 7.36 10.91
C ASN A 157 -7.39 8.34 9.95
N LYS A 158 -6.72 8.76 8.87
CA LYS A 158 -7.30 9.58 7.81
C LYS A 158 -7.13 8.86 6.46
N PRO A 159 -8.13 8.93 5.58
CA PRO A 159 -8.00 8.38 4.24
C PRO A 159 -7.18 9.31 3.33
N VAL A 160 -6.72 8.77 2.21
CA VAL A 160 -6.39 9.55 1.02
C VAL A 160 -7.59 9.59 0.07
N TYR A 161 -7.60 10.60 -0.79
CA TYR A 161 -8.71 10.84 -1.69
C TYR A 161 -8.41 10.36 -3.10
N ILE A 162 -9.43 9.81 -3.74
CA ILE A 162 -9.40 9.31 -5.12
C ILE A 162 -10.65 9.80 -5.84
N THR A 163 -10.59 10.05 -7.14
CA THR A 163 -11.79 10.40 -7.92
C THR A 163 -12.57 9.16 -8.31
N ARG A 164 -13.88 9.32 -8.54
CA ARG A 164 -14.73 8.23 -9.04
C ARG A 164 -14.22 7.64 -10.37
N MET A 165 -13.60 8.44 -11.22
CA MET A 165 -13.00 7.96 -12.49
C MET A 165 -11.74 7.12 -12.31
N GLN A 166 -11.07 7.18 -11.17
CA GLN A 166 -9.88 6.35 -10.91
C GLN A 166 -10.24 5.03 -10.21
N VAL A 167 -11.43 4.95 -9.60
CA VAL A 167 -11.96 3.71 -9.01
C VAL A 167 -12.60 2.81 -10.07
N ASN A 168 -13.23 3.41 -11.09
CA ASN A 168 -13.92 2.72 -12.19
C ASN A 168 -13.01 2.53 -13.42
#